data_AF-A0A4Y3QTK2-F1
#
_entry.id   AF-A0A4Y3QTK2-F1
#
_cell.length_a   1.000
_cell.length_b   1.000
_cell.length_c   1.000
_cell.angle_alpha   90.00
_cell.angle_beta   90.00
_cell.angle_gamma   90.00
#
_symmetry.space_group_name_H-M   'P 1'
#
loop_
_entity.id
_entity.type
_entity.pdbx_description
1 polymer ?
#
loop_
_entity_poly.entity_id
_entity_poly.type
_entity_poly.pdbx_seq_one_letter_code
_entity_poly.pdbx_strand_id
1 'polypeptide(L)'
;MVVTGAGGHHHGTHPDPGGSGAAGFAAAVLPALPLLFLAAGYLLLVHRCRRKDPGRPPHTARTVSFLAGCALAALALLPPLGPAAHGDFRAHMAQHMLIGMYAPLGLVLGAPVTLLLRAVPSHRARRLTRLLRSRPVRLLAHPVTALALSTGTLALLYFTPLYGVLTAQPWGHPALHAHFLLAGWLFAWVVAGPDPAPSRPSVPARLVLLGVAVAAHATVSQMLYGGFLIGVHVPVDEVRDAAQLMYYGGDIAELLLAAALVATWRPVRKAPAGAVPARRAAPRERPAPAG
;
A
#
# COMPACT_ATOMS: atom_id res chain seq x y z
N MET A 1 60.87 45.78 17.50
CA MET A 1 59.82 45.43 16.51
C MET A 1 59.80 43.90 16.42
N VAL A 2 58.77 43.28 16.99
CA VAL A 2 58.73 41.86 17.38
C VAL A 2 57.99 41.02 16.33
N VAL A 3 58.71 40.04 15.73
CA VAL A 3 58.42 38.61 15.45
C VAL A 3 57.02 38.13 14.96
N THR A 4 57.05 37.23 13.93
CA THR A 4 56.10 36.14 13.49
C THR A 4 54.76 36.48 12.82
N GLY A 5 54.18 35.70 11.90
CA GLY A 5 54.37 34.32 11.40
C GLY A 5 53.60 34.10 10.06
N ALA A 6 54.03 33.21 9.17
CA ALA A 6 53.70 31.78 9.09
C ALA A 6 52.47 31.45 8.21
N GLY A 7 52.73 30.76 7.09
CA GLY A 7 51.97 29.62 6.58
C GLY A 7 50.49 29.78 6.22
N GLY A 8 50.20 30.20 4.98
CA GLY A 8 48.90 29.96 4.35
C GLY A 8 48.81 28.52 3.82
N HIS A 9 48.41 27.58 4.67
CA HIS A 9 48.02 26.24 4.24
C HIS A 9 46.64 26.29 3.56
N HIS A 10 46.61 26.11 2.23
CA HIS A 10 45.39 25.79 1.50
C HIS A 10 44.93 24.39 1.90
N HIS A 11 44.01 24.28 2.86
CA HIS A 11 43.24 23.05 3.07
C HIS A 11 42.19 22.92 1.96
N GLY A 12 42.60 22.34 0.83
CA GLY A 12 41.69 21.69 -0.07
C GLY A 12 41.15 20.44 0.62
N THR A 13 39.93 20.52 1.14
CA THR A 13 39.17 19.33 1.53
C THR A 13 38.81 18.57 0.25
N HIS A 14 39.65 17.62 -0.13
CA HIS A 14 39.27 16.59 -1.09
C HIS A 14 38.06 15.84 -0.51
N PRO A 15 36.92 15.74 -1.22
CA PRO A 15 35.85 14.84 -0.81
C PRO A 15 36.37 13.42 -0.95
N ASP A 16 36.39 12.65 0.14
CA ASP A 16 36.73 11.24 0.13
C ASP A 16 35.83 10.48 -0.86
N PRO A 17 36.36 9.93 -1.97
CA PRO A 17 35.56 9.22 -2.96
C PRO A 17 35.09 7.83 -2.49
N GLY A 18 35.56 7.37 -1.33
CA GLY A 18 35.25 6.04 -0.78
C GLY A 18 33.97 5.96 0.07
N GLY A 19 33.52 7.09 0.66
CA GLY A 19 32.39 7.10 1.60
C GLY A 19 31.01 7.21 0.93
N SER A 20 30.93 7.90 -0.21
CA SER A 20 29.68 8.15 -0.93
C SER A 20 29.13 6.90 -1.64
N GLY A 21 30.02 6.03 -2.14
CA GLY A 21 29.65 4.81 -2.85
C GLY A 21 29.02 3.75 -1.93
N ALA A 22 29.61 3.51 -0.76
CA ALA A 22 29.09 2.53 0.20
C ALA A 22 27.78 2.98 0.86
N ALA A 23 27.66 4.27 1.20
CA ALA A 23 26.44 4.84 1.76
C ALA A 23 25.30 4.88 0.73
N GLY A 24 25.59 5.28 -0.53
CA GLY A 24 24.61 5.22 -1.62
C GLY A 24 24.18 3.80 -1.97
N PHE A 25 25.11 2.85 -1.95
CA PHE A 25 24.82 1.43 -2.14
C PHE A 25 23.93 0.88 -1.01
N ALA A 26 24.25 1.15 0.25
CA ALA A 26 23.42 0.75 1.39
C ALA A 26 22.01 1.36 1.33
N ALA A 27 21.90 2.63 0.94
CA ALA A 27 20.64 3.34 0.77
C ALA A 27 19.75 2.73 -0.33
N ALA A 28 20.33 2.19 -1.40
CA ALA A 28 19.60 1.50 -2.45
C ALA A 28 19.29 0.04 -2.11
N VAL A 29 20.21 -0.68 -1.47
CA VAL A 29 20.07 -2.11 -1.15
C VAL A 29 19.01 -2.35 -0.07
N LEU A 30 18.96 -1.49 0.95
CA LEU A 30 18.05 -1.66 2.09
C LEU A 30 16.57 -1.72 1.68
N PRO A 31 16.02 -0.83 0.83
CA PRO A 31 14.67 -0.96 0.31
C PRO A 31 14.53 -1.97 -0.85
N ALA A 32 15.58 -2.26 -1.62
CA ALA A 32 15.52 -3.21 -2.72
C ALA A 32 15.29 -4.66 -2.24
N LEU A 33 15.95 -5.08 -1.16
CA LEU A 33 15.84 -6.44 -0.62
C LEU A 33 14.41 -6.86 -0.27
N PRO A 34 13.62 -6.12 0.52
CA PRO A 34 12.24 -6.50 0.84
C PRO A 34 11.35 -6.52 -0.40
N LEU A 35 11.55 -5.61 -1.36
CA LEU A 35 10.80 -5.61 -2.62
C LEU A 35 11.10 -6.83 -3.49
N LEU A 36 12.39 -7.18 -3.63
CA LEU A 36 12.82 -8.39 -4.32
C LEU A 36 12.28 -9.64 -3.63
N PHE A 37 12.31 -9.69 -2.30
CA PHE A 37 11.73 -10.78 -1.53
C PHE A 37 10.21 -10.91 -1.75
N LEU A 38 9.49 -9.80 -1.75
CA LEU A 38 8.05 -9.78 -2.04
C LEU A 38 7.75 -10.28 -3.46
N ALA A 39 8.46 -9.77 -4.47
CA ALA A 39 8.29 -10.17 -5.86
C ALA A 39 8.63 -11.65 -6.09
N ALA A 40 9.80 -12.10 -5.59
CA ALA A 40 10.24 -13.48 -5.70
C ALA A 40 9.32 -14.44 -4.95
N GLY A 41 8.89 -14.07 -3.73
CA GLY A 41 7.93 -14.83 -2.94
C GLY A 41 6.60 -14.98 -3.65
N TYR A 42 6.08 -13.90 -4.24
CA TYR A 42 4.85 -13.94 -5.02
C TYR A 42 4.98 -14.84 -6.25
N LEU A 43 6.07 -14.71 -7.03
CA LEU A 43 6.32 -15.56 -8.19
C LEU A 43 6.48 -17.05 -7.81
N LEU A 44 7.11 -17.34 -6.66
CA LEU A 44 7.19 -18.70 -6.11
C LEU A 44 5.80 -19.25 -5.77
N LEU A 45 4.92 -18.43 -5.19
CA LEU A 45 3.54 -18.83 -4.91
C LEU A 45 2.76 -19.09 -6.21
N VAL A 46 2.95 -18.27 -7.25
CA VAL A 46 2.37 -18.49 -8.59
C VAL A 46 2.86 -19.83 -9.14
N HIS A 47 4.16 -20.08 -9.11
CA HIS A 47 4.77 -21.32 -9.59
C HIS A 47 4.24 -22.57 -8.86
N ARG A 48 4.16 -22.50 -7.52
CA ARG A 48 3.59 -23.59 -6.71
C ARG A 48 2.12 -23.86 -7.03
N CYS A 49 1.33 -22.82 -7.26
CA CYS A 49 -0.07 -22.98 -7.66
C CYS A 49 -0.19 -23.64 -9.05
N ARG A 50 0.63 -23.22 -10.02
CA ARG A 50 0.66 -23.80 -11.37
C ARG A 50 1.07 -25.26 -11.36
N ARG A 51 2.05 -25.64 -10.53
CA ARG A 51 2.46 -27.06 -10.40
C ARG A 51 1.38 -27.94 -9.77
N LYS A 52 0.62 -27.40 -8.81
CA LYS A 52 -0.44 -28.13 -8.11
C LYS A 52 -1.70 -28.32 -8.96
N ASP A 53 -1.98 -27.38 -9.86
CA ASP A 53 -3.15 -27.41 -10.75
C ASP A 53 -2.79 -26.86 -12.14
N PRO A 54 -2.13 -27.68 -13.01
CA PRO A 54 -1.66 -27.24 -14.32
C PRO A 54 -2.78 -26.87 -15.30
N GLY A 55 -3.99 -27.39 -15.10
CA GLY A 55 -5.14 -27.17 -15.98
C GLY A 55 -5.86 -25.84 -15.76
N ARG A 56 -5.53 -25.12 -14.68
CA ARG A 56 -6.15 -23.82 -14.38
C ARG A 56 -5.35 -22.68 -15.02
N PRO A 57 -5.98 -21.80 -15.83
CA PRO A 57 -5.27 -20.69 -16.45
C PRO A 57 -4.66 -19.76 -15.40
N PRO A 58 -3.42 -19.27 -15.61
CA PRO A 58 -2.79 -18.33 -14.71
C PRO A 58 -3.60 -17.03 -14.68
N HIS A 59 -3.76 -16.45 -13.49
CA HIS A 59 -4.35 -15.12 -13.35
C HIS A 59 -3.30 -14.06 -13.74
N THR A 60 -2.95 -13.98 -15.03
CA THR A 60 -1.89 -13.09 -15.54
C THR A 60 -2.08 -11.65 -15.09
N ALA A 61 -3.32 -11.14 -15.10
CA ALA A 61 -3.65 -9.80 -14.61
C ALA A 61 -3.27 -9.57 -13.14
N ARG A 62 -3.41 -10.58 -12.26
CA ARG A 62 -3.01 -10.48 -10.85
C ARG A 62 -1.50 -10.42 -10.71
N THR A 63 -0.78 -11.25 -11.47
CA THR A 63 0.69 -11.23 -11.46
C THR A 63 1.24 -9.92 -11.98
N VAL A 64 0.71 -9.43 -13.11
CA VAL A 64 1.12 -8.14 -13.68
C VAL A 64 0.83 -7.01 -12.70
N SER A 65 -0.36 -6.99 -12.08
CA SER A 65 -0.72 -5.96 -11.11
C SER A 65 0.17 -5.97 -9.86
N PHE A 66 0.49 -7.15 -9.32
CA PHE A 66 1.38 -7.28 -8.17
C PHE A 66 2.81 -6.81 -8.49
N LEU A 67 3.35 -7.23 -9.64
CA LEU A 67 4.68 -6.83 -10.09
C LEU A 67 4.73 -5.34 -10.42
N ALA A 68 3.67 -4.77 -11.00
CA ALA A 68 3.54 -3.33 -11.20
C ALA A 68 3.56 -2.58 -9.86
N GLY A 69 2.85 -3.08 -8.83
CA GLY A 69 2.92 -2.53 -7.48
C GLY A 69 4.34 -2.57 -6.89
N CYS A 70 5.06 -3.69 -7.07
CA CYS A 70 6.47 -3.78 -6.67
C CYS A 70 7.36 -2.80 -7.44
N ALA A 71 7.15 -2.64 -8.73
CA ALA A 71 7.90 -1.73 -9.58
C ALA A 71 7.65 -0.26 -9.22
N LEU A 72 6.41 0.11 -8.88
CA LEU A 72 6.07 1.45 -8.40
C LEU A 72 6.72 1.75 -7.04
N ALA A 73 6.72 0.78 -6.12
CA ALA A 73 7.43 0.92 -4.85
C ALA A 73 8.96 1.01 -5.06
N ALA A 74 9.51 0.25 -6.00
CA ALA A 74 10.92 0.33 -6.36
C ALA A 74 11.27 1.69 -6.97
N LEU A 75 10.46 2.19 -7.90
CA LEU A 75 10.62 3.50 -8.52
C LEU A 75 10.63 4.61 -7.46
N ALA A 76 9.79 4.51 -6.44
CA ALA A 76 9.72 5.49 -5.37
C ALA A 76 10.89 5.42 -4.39
N LEU A 77 11.42 4.22 -4.11
CA LEU A 77 12.44 4.02 -3.06
C LEU A 77 13.88 3.99 -3.59
N LEU A 78 14.06 3.71 -4.88
CA LEU A 78 15.37 3.59 -5.52
C LEU A 78 15.72 4.85 -6.32
N PRO A 79 17.00 5.04 -6.67
CA PRO A 79 17.40 6.11 -7.57
C PRO A 79 16.63 6.06 -8.91
N PRO A 80 16.25 7.22 -9.50
CA PRO A 80 16.64 8.58 -9.07
C PRO A 80 15.73 9.22 -8.02
N LEU A 81 14.50 8.73 -7.80
CA LEU A 81 13.52 9.44 -6.97
C LEU A 81 13.83 9.39 -5.48
N GLY A 82 14.31 8.25 -4.96
CA GLY A 82 14.63 8.08 -3.54
C GLY A 82 15.57 9.17 -3.00
N PRO A 83 16.75 9.38 -3.61
CA PRO A 83 17.66 10.46 -3.23
C PRO A 83 17.08 11.86 -3.51
N ALA A 84 16.39 12.07 -4.64
CA ALA A 84 15.82 13.37 -5.01
C ALA A 84 14.80 13.87 -3.98
N ALA A 85 13.99 12.97 -3.40
CA ALA A 85 12.99 13.29 -2.39
C ALA A 85 13.54 13.88 -1.08
N HIS A 86 14.85 13.79 -0.82
CA HIS A 86 15.46 14.40 0.36
C HIS A 86 15.79 15.88 0.15
N GLY A 87 15.97 16.32 -1.10
CA GLY A 87 16.34 17.70 -1.45
C GLY A 87 15.25 18.49 -2.16
N ASP A 88 14.21 17.83 -2.68
CA ASP A 88 13.10 18.45 -3.40
C ASP A 88 11.76 17.97 -2.81
N PHE A 89 10.95 18.92 -2.33
CA PHE A 89 9.66 18.63 -1.73
C PHE A 89 8.64 18.08 -2.75
N ARG A 90 8.79 18.42 -4.04
CA ARG A 90 7.95 17.88 -5.12
C ARG A 90 8.28 16.41 -5.36
N ALA A 91 9.56 16.06 -5.41
CA ALA A 91 10.01 14.68 -5.47
C ALA A 91 9.57 13.88 -4.23
N HIS A 92 9.59 14.50 -3.04
CA HIS A 92 9.03 13.92 -1.83
C HIS A 92 7.53 13.60 -1.97
N MET A 93 6.73 14.52 -2.53
CA MET A 93 5.30 14.26 -2.79
C MET A 93 5.09 13.14 -3.80
N ALA A 94 5.85 13.12 -4.89
CA ALA A 94 5.76 12.05 -5.87
C ALA A 94 6.05 10.68 -5.23
N GLN A 95 7.13 10.58 -4.45
CA GLN A 95 7.50 9.37 -3.70
C GLN A 95 6.41 8.96 -2.71
N HIS A 96 5.88 9.93 -1.97
CA HIS A 96 4.82 9.70 -0.99
C HIS A 96 3.55 9.15 -1.65
N MET A 97 3.13 9.71 -2.79
CA MET A 97 1.99 9.23 -3.58
C MET A 97 2.22 7.83 -4.13
N LEU A 98 3.38 7.57 -4.74
CA LEU A 98 3.72 6.26 -5.30
C LEU A 98 3.65 5.15 -4.24
N ILE A 99 4.20 5.40 -3.05
CA ILE A 99 4.24 4.42 -1.94
C ILE A 99 2.89 4.32 -1.24
N GLY A 100 2.20 5.44 -1.03
CA GLY A 100 0.98 5.51 -0.22
C GLY A 100 -0.29 5.11 -0.97
N MET A 101 -0.34 5.26 -2.30
CA MET A 101 -1.59 5.09 -3.05
C MET A 101 -1.44 4.15 -4.25
N TYR A 102 -0.41 4.34 -5.08
CA TYR A 102 -0.26 3.60 -6.34
C TYR A 102 0.29 2.17 -6.17
N ALA A 103 1.43 2.02 -5.50
CA ALA A 103 2.03 0.71 -5.24
C ALA A 103 1.09 -0.23 -4.46
N PRO A 104 0.44 0.20 -3.36
CA PRO A 104 -0.45 -0.67 -2.61
C PRO A 104 -1.66 -1.15 -3.42
N LEU A 105 -2.21 -0.32 -4.32
CA LEU A 105 -3.30 -0.73 -5.19
C LEU A 105 -2.90 -1.93 -6.05
N GLY A 106 -1.73 -1.87 -6.70
CA GLY A 106 -1.20 -2.99 -7.49
C GLY A 106 -0.93 -4.25 -6.65
N LEU A 107 -0.30 -4.08 -5.48
CA LEU A 107 -0.01 -5.18 -4.55
C LEU A 107 -1.29 -5.89 -4.07
N VAL A 108 -2.33 -5.13 -3.75
CA VAL A 108 -3.62 -5.65 -3.29
C VAL A 108 -4.35 -6.41 -4.40
N LEU A 109 -4.38 -5.86 -5.61
CA LEU A 109 -5.05 -6.47 -6.77
C LEU A 109 -4.41 -7.81 -7.18
N GLY A 110 -3.14 -8.03 -6.81
CA GLY A 110 -2.46 -9.33 -6.90
C GLY A 110 -3.12 -10.47 -6.11
N ALA A 111 -3.97 -10.17 -5.13
CA ALA A 111 -4.56 -11.16 -4.21
C ALA A 111 -3.51 -12.08 -3.52
N PRO A 112 -2.42 -11.52 -2.96
CA PRO A 112 -1.31 -12.31 -2.42
C PRO A 112 -1.75 -13.27 -1.31
N VAL A 113 -2.73 -12.90 -0.48
CA VAL A 113 -3.22 -13.77 0.60
C VAL A 113 -4.00 -14.96 0.03
N THR A 114 -4.84 -14.74 -0.98
CA THR A 114 -5.56 -15.80 -1.69
C THR A 114 -4.59 -16.77 -2.34
N LEU A 115 -3.54 -16.24 -2.99
CA LEU A 115 -2.50 -17.05 -3.62
C LEU A 115 -1.74 -17.90 -2.59
N LEU A 116 -1.36 -17.29 -1.46
CA LEU A 116 -0.71 -17.98 -0.35
C LEU A 116 -1.58 -19.11 0.20
N LEU A 117 -2.87 -18.86 0.45
CA LEU A 117 -3.81 -19.85 0.96
C LEU A 117 -3.99 -21.04 -0.01
N ARG A 118 -3.87 -20.82 -1.33
CA ARG A 118 -3.95 -21.89 -2.34
C ARG A 118 -2.67 -22.71 -2.44
N ALA A 119 -1.52 -22.06 -2.28
CA ALA A 119 -0.21 -22.68 -2.42
C ALA A 119 0.16 -23.60 -1.24
N VAL A 120 -0.31 -23.29 -0.02
CA VAL A 120 0.04 -24.06 1.18
C VAL A 120 -0.87 -25.29 1.39
N PRO A 121 -0.45 -26.29 2.18
CA PRO A 121 -1.31 -27.41 2.59
C PRO A 121 -2.55 -26.95 3.36
N SER A 122 -3.64 -27.70 3.27
CA SER A 122 -4.95 -27.32 3.84
C SER A 122 -4.92 -27.05 5.35
N HIS A 123 -4.09 -27.77 6.12
CA HIS A 123 -3.93 -27.53 7.56
C HIS A 123 -3.28 -26.16 7.86
N ARG A 124 -2.29 -25.72 7.07
CA ARG A 124 -1.65 -24.41 7.19
C ARG A 124 -2.60 -23.30 6.72
N ALA A 125 -3.33 -23.53 5.62
CA ALA A 125 -4.35 -22.61 5.15
C ALA A 125 -5.40 -22.34 6.24
N ARG A 126 -5.92 -23.39 6.91
CA ARG A 126 -6.86 -23.23 8.03
C ARG A 126 -6.27 -22.44 9.20
N ARG A 127 -4.99 -22.66 9.55
CA ARG A 127 -4.31 -21.87 10.59
C ARG A 127 -4.19 -20.40 10.20
N LEU A 128 -3.77 -20.12 8.96
CA LEU A 128 -3.65 -18.76 8.45
C LEU A 128 -5.02 -18.05 8.38
N THR A 129 -6.07 -18.72 7.92
CA THR A 129 -7.43 -18.16 7.94
C THR A 129 -7.90 -17.85 9.36
N ARG A 130 -7.57 -18.68 10.37
CA ARG A 130 -7.87 -18.37 11.78
C ARG A 130 -7.12 -17.14 12.27
N LEU A 131 -5.83 -17.01 11.92
CA LEU A 131 -5.03 -15.83 12.24
C LEU A 131 -5.61 -14.56 11.60
N LEU A 132 -6.00 -14.62 10.32
CA LEU A 132 -6.63 -13.51 9.62
C LEU A 132 -7.96 -13.09 10.26
N ARG A 133 -8.65 -14.01 10.95
CA ARG A 133 -9.89 -13.72 11.68
C ARG A 133 -9.67 -13.29 13.13
N SER A 134 -8.41 -13.17 13.58
CA SER A 134 -8.09 -12.76 14.96
C SER A 134 -8.54 -11.33 15.26
N ARG A 135 -8.78 -11.02 16.55
CA ARG A 135 -9.17 -9.67 17.01
C ARG A 135 -8.28 -8.54 16.48
N PRO A 136 -6.93 -8.61 16.54
CA PRO A 136 -6.09 -7.52 16.06
C PRO A 136 -6.26 -7.27 14.56
N VAL A 137 -6.32 -8.33 13.73
CA VAL A 137 -6.53 -8.18 12.29
C VAL A 137 -7.90 -7.57 11.99
N ARG A 138 -8.94 -7.92 12.75
CA ARG A 138 -10.26 -7.30 12.59
C ARG A 138 -10.28 -5.82 12.96
N LEU A 139 -9.54 -5.43 14.00
CA LEU A 139 -9.43 -4.03 14.41
C LEU A 139 -8.69 -3.20 13.36
N LEU A 140 -7.59 -3.72 12.83
CA LEU A 140 -6.83 -3.07 11.76
C LEU A 140 -7.63 -3.01 10.45
N ALA A 141 -8.27 -4.11 10.07
CA ALA A 141 -9.11 -4.18 8.87
C ALA A 141 -10.46 -3.45 9.02
N HIS A 142 -10.72 -2.79 10.16
CA HIS A 142 -11.90 -1.99 10.33
C HIS A 142 -11.81 -0.73 9.44
N PRO A 143 -12.86 -0.38 8.68
CA PRO A 143 -12.83 0.74 7.72
C PRO A 143 -12.34 2.06 8.28
N VAL A 144 -12.82 2.41 9.48
CA VAL A 144 -12.43 3.65 10.16
C VAL A 144 -10.95 3.62 10.56
N THR A 145 -10.44 2.47 11.01
CA THR A 145 -9.01 2.33 11.35
C THR A 145 -8.15 2.45 10.10
N ALA A 146 -8.54 1.79 9.01
CA ALA A 146 -7.81 1.87 7.74
C ALA A 146 -7.79 3.30 7.18
N LEU A 147 -8.93 4.00 7.24
CA LEU A 147 -9.03 5.41 6.85
C LEU A 147 -8.17 6.31 7.74
N ALA A 148 -8.24 6.14 9.07
CA ALA A 148 -7.47 6.92 10.01
C ALA A 148 -5.95 6.72 9.84
N LEU A 149 -5.50 5.48 9.63
CA LEU A 149 -4.08 5.19 9.37
C LEU A 149 -3.61 5.78 8.04
N SER A 150 -4.46 5.75 7.01
CA SER A 150 -4.16 6.29 5.69
C SER A 150 -4.16 7.83 5.69
N THR A 151 -5.33 8.46 5.89
CA THR A 151 -5.49 9.91 5.72
C THR A 151 -5.27 10.69 7.02
N GLY A 152 -5.50 10.08 8.19
CA GLY A 152 -5.22 10.74 9.47
C GLY A 152 -3.73 10.97 9.71
N THR A 153 -2.88 10.01 9.34
CA THR A 153 -1.42 10.19 9.43
C THR A 153 -0.92 11.27 8.47
N LEU A 154 -1.51 11.36 7.28
CA LEU A 154 -1.23 12.44 6.32
C LEU A 154 -1.48 13.81 6.96
N ALA A 155 -2.67 14.02 7.52
CA ALA A 155 -3.02 15.25 8.20
C ALA A 155 -2.06 15.57 9.37
N LEU A 156 -1.73 14.56 10.19
CA LEU A 156 -0.79 14.74 11.31
C LEU A 156 0.60 15.16 10.84
N LEU A 157 1.12 14.60 9.74
CA LEU A 157 2.47 14.90 9.28
C LEU A 157 2.62 16.32 8.71
N TYR A 158 1.59 16.86 8.06
CA TYR A 158 1.66 18.22 7.48
C TYR A 158 1.21 19.32 8.43
N PHE A 159 0.25 19.05 9.33
CA PHE A 159 -0.27 20.04 10.26
C PHE A 159 0.40 20.04 11.63
N THR A 160 1.39 19.17 11.86
CA THR A 160 2.18 19.14 13.09
C THR A 160 3.68 19.05 12.78
N PRO A 161 4.56 19.33 13.76
CA PRO A 161 6.01 19.17 13.58
C PRO A 161 6.47 17.71 13.42
N LEU A 162 5.56 16.72 13.45
CA LEU A 162 5.87 15.30 13.48
C LEU A 162 6.78 14.87 12.32
N TYR A 163 6.59 15.43 11.12
CA TYR A 163 7.45 15.13 9.98
C TYR A 163 8.91 15.49 10.29
N GLY A 164 9.19 16.72 10.69
CA GLY A 164 10.54 17.17 11.03
C GLY A 164 11.16 16.40 12.18
N VAL A 165 10.35 16.02 13.19
CA VAL A 165 10.82 15.20 14.33
C VAL A 165 11.23 13.80 13.87
N LEU A 166 10.44 13.16 13.00
CA LEU A 166 10.76 11.83 12.50
C LEU A 166 11.95 11.86 11.56
N THR A 167 12.00 12.79 10.61
CA THR A 167 13.08 12.85 9.61
C THR A 167 14.42 13.28 10.19
N ALA A 168 14.44 13.89 11.38
CA ALA A 168 15.67 14.11 12.14
C ALA A 168 16.34 12.80 12.62
N GLN A 169 15.61 11.66 12.62
CA GLN A 169 16.12 10.36 13.03
C GLN A 169 16.53 9.51 11.81
N PRO A 170 17.65 8.75 11.86
CA PRO A 170 18.08 7.89 10.74
C PRO A 170 17.05 6.85 10.30
N TRP A 171 16.18 6.41 11.22
CA TRP A 171 15.13 5.42 10.97
C TRP A 171 13.77 6.04 10.58
N GLY A 172 13.61 7.35 10.69
CA GLY A 172 12.31 8.01 10.50
C GLY A 172 11.77 7.95 9.09
N HIS A 173 12.60 8.25 8.08
CA HIS A 173 12.22 8.12 6.68
C HIS A 173 11.81 6.67 6.31
N PRO A 174 12.62 5.64 6.61
CA PRO A 174 12.22 4.25 6.42
C PRO A 174 10.91 3.87 7.12
N ALA A 175 10.70 4.34 8.36
CA ALA A 175 9.49 4.08 9.12
C ALA A 175 8.26 4.73 8.48
N LEU A 176 8.38 5.97 8.00
CA LEU A 176 7.33 6.66 7.26
C LEU A 176 6.98 5.92 5.96
N HIS A 177 7.97 5.50 5.18
CA HIS A 177 7.72 4.73 3.95
C HIS A 177 7.00 3.41 4.23
N ALA A 178 7.46 2.68 5.26
CA ALA A 178 6.81 1.44 5.68
C ALA A 178 5.38 1.70 6.13
N HIS A 179 5.15 2.74 6.95
CA HIS A 179 3.81 3.12 7.39
C HIS A 179 2.89 3.43 6.22
N PHE A 180 3.31 4.28 5.27
CA PHE A 180 2.49 4.65 4.13
C PHE A 180 2.18 3.48 3.21
N LEU A 181 3.15 2.61 2.95
CA LEU A 181 2.92 1.40 2.16
C LEU A 181 1.91 0.47 2.85
N LEU A 182 2.06 0.26 4.16
CA LEU A 182 1.19 -0.63 4.94
C LEU A 182 -0.21 -0.05 5.13
N ALA A 183 -0.33 1.24 5.43
CA ALA A 183 -1.59 1.94 5.58
C ALA A 183 -2.35 2.00 4.24
N GLY A 184 -1.66 2.35 3.16
CA GLY A 184 -2.20 2.33 1.79
C GLY A 184 -2.65 0.94 1.37
N TRP A 185 -1.87 -0.10 1.68
CA TRP A 185 -2.25 -1.49 1.40
C TRP A 185 -3.51 -1.84 2.17
N LEU A 186 -3.51 -1.60 3.48
CA LEU A 186 -4.65 -1.88 4.34
C LEU A 186 -5.93 -1.19 3.84
N PHE A 187 -5.84 0.11 3.51
CA PHE A 187 -6.96 0.88 2.97
C PHE A 187 -7.45 0.31 1.63
N ALA A 188 -6.55 0.13 0.66
CA ALA A 188 -6.89 -0.45 -0.65
C ALA A 188 -7.48 -1.87 -0.52
N TRP A 189 -6.99 -2.68 0.43
CA TRP A 189 -7.51 -4.03 0.69
C TRP A 189 -8.92 -4.02 1.29
N VAL A 190 -9.19 -3.10 2.22
CA VAL A 190 -10.52 -2.92 2.82
C VAL A 190 -11.52 -2.41 1.78
N VAL A 191 -11.09 -1.47 0.93
CA VAL A 191 -11.93 -0.86 -0.11
C VAL A 191 -12.09 -1.81 -1.31
N ALA A 192 -11.05 -2.09 -2.07
CA ALA A 192 -11.14 -2.79 -3.36
C ALA A 192 -10.50 -4.19 -3.39
N GLY A 193 -9.93 -4.66 -2.28
CA GLY A 193 -9.12 -5.88 -2.29
C GLY A 193 -9.87 -7.15 -2.72
N PRO A 194 -9.29 -8.01 -3.56
CA PRO A 194 -9.86 -9.32 -3.89
C PRO A 194 -9.70 -10.35 -2.75
N ASP A 195 -8.74 -10.13 -1.84
CA ASP A 195 -8.43 -11.06 -0.74
C ASP A 195 -9.52 -11.08 0.34
N PRO A 196 -9.73 -12.22 1.03
CA PRO A 196 -10.74 -12.34 2.09
C PRO A 196 -10.44 -11.38 3.26
N ALA A 197 -11.41 -10.52 3.59
CA ALA A 197 -11.34 -9.63 4.75
C ALA A 197 -12.41 -10.01 5.79
N PRO A 198 -12.07 -10.08 7.10
CA PRO A 198 -12.98 -10.60 8.14
C PRO A 198 -14.30 -9.85 8.30
N SER A 199 -14.30 -8.54 8.02
CA SER A 199 -15.41 -7.63 8.28
C SER A 199 -15.60 -6.66 7.10
N ARG A 200 -15.52 -7.18 5.87
CA ARG A 200 -15.63 -6.32 4.67
C ARG A 200 -17.02 -5.65 4.62
N PRO A 201 -17.09 -4.31 4.56
CA PRO A 201 -18.37 -3.61 4.48
C PRO A 201 -19.09 -3.87 3.15
N SER A 202 -20.37 -3.47 3.11
CA SER A 202 -21.14 -3.43 1.86
C SER A 202 -20.47 -2.52 0.83
N VAL A 203 -20.75 -2.74 -0.46
CA VAL A 203 -20.18 -1.90 -1.54
C VAL A 203 -20.55 -0.42 -1.36
N PRO A 204 -21.81 -0.05 -1.04
CA PRO A 204 -22.14 1.35 -0.75
C PRO A 204 -21.33 1.93 0.41
N ALA A 205 -21.15 1.18 1.50
CA ALA A 205 -20.34 1.65 2.63
C ALA A 205 -18.87 1.87 2.24
N ARG A 206 -18.32 1.06 1.33
CA ARG A 206 -16.97 1.23 0.80
C ARG A 206 -16.86 2.43 -0.16
N LEU A 207 -17.91 2.72 -0.94
CA LEU A 207 -17.98 3.93 -1.76
C LEU A 207 -18.04 5.19 -0.89
N VAL A 208 -18.84 5.17 0.19
CA VAL A 208 -18.86 6.27 1.17
C VAL A 208 -17.49 6.44 1.82
N LEU A 209 -16.86 5.34 2.26
CA LEU A 209 -15.51 5.38 2.82
C LEU A 209 -14.49 6.00 1.85
N LEU A 210 -14.56 5.61 0.58
CA LEU A 210 -13.72 6.16 -0.48
C LEU A 210 -13.98 7.65 -0.68
N GLY A 211 -15.25 8.08 -0.75
CA GLY A 211 -15.60 9.49 -0.88
C GLY A 211 -15.12 10.35 0.31
N VAL A 212 -15.18 9.81 1.54
CA VAL A 212 -14.60 10.47 2.72
C VAL A 212 -13.08 10.58 2.60
N ALA A 213 -12.40 9.53 2.12
CA ALA A 213 -10.95 9.56 1.91
C ALA A 213 -10.55 10.61 0.86
N VAL A 214 -11.26 10.65 -0.28
CA VAL A 214 -11.10 11.64 -1.35
C VAL A 214 -11.25 13.05 -0.80
N ALA A 215 -12.36 13.33 -0.11
CA ALA A 215 -12.62 14.64 0.46
C ALA A 215 -11.53 15.06 1.46
N ALA A 216 -11.10 14.15 2.34
CA ALA A 216 -10.05 14.43 3.30
C ALA A 216 -8.69 14.65 2.63
N HIS A 217 -8.32 13.84 1.64
CA HIS A 217 -7.06 13.97 0.89
C HIS A 217 -7.01 15.28 0.08
N ALA A 218 -8.10 15.60 -0.62
CA ALA A 218 -8.26 16.87 -1.34
C ALA A 218 -8.18 18.07 -0.40
N THR A 219 -8.81 18.00 0.77
CA THR A 219 -8.76 19.07 1.77
C THR A 219 -7.34 19.30 2.28
N VAL A 220 -6.59 18.24 2.58
CA VAL A 220 -5.18 18.36 2.99
C VAL A 220 -4.34 19.01 1.89
N SER A 221 -4.54 18.61 0.63
CA SER A 221 -3.86 19.22 -0.52
C SER A 221 -4.19 20.70 -0.68
N GLN A 222 -5.47 21.08 -0.54
CA GLN A 222 -5.90 22.48 -0.63
C GLN A 222 -5.36 23.34 0.50
N MET A 223 -5.32 22.80 1.74
CA MET A 223 -4.73 23.48 2.88
C MET A 223 -3.22 23.68 2.71
N LEU A 224 -2.52 22.65 2.21
CA LEU A 224 -1.09 22.72 1.89
C LEU A 224 -0.82 23.75 0.79
N TYR A 225 -1.65 23.80 -0.26
CA TYR A 225 -1.55 24.81 -1.31
C TYR A 225 -1.78 26.23 -0.77
N GLY A 226 -2.74 26.38 0.15
CA GLY A 226 -3.14 27.65 0.74
C GLY A 226 -2.18 28.19 1.81
N GLY A 227 -1.16 27.43 2.23
CA GLY A 227 -0.25 27.89 3.28
C GLY A 227 -0.79 27.69 4.71
N PHE A 228 -1.94 27.04 4.89
CA PHE A 228 -2.63 27.00 6.18
C PHE A 228 -2.05 25.92 7.09
N LEU A 229 -1.61 26.31 8.30
CA LEU A 229 -1.13 25.42 9.36
C LEU A 229 0.10 24.56 8.97
N ILE A 230 0.89 25.01 8.00
CA ILE A 230 2.03 24.24 7.48
C ILE A 230 3.22 24.32 8.46
N GLY A 231 3.65 23.16 8.98
CA GLY A 231 4.85 23.03 9.81
C GLY A 231 6.17 22.87 9.02
N VAL A 232 6.11 22.96 7.69
CA VAL A 232 7.21 22.68 6.75
C VAL A 232 7.84 23.98 6.26
N HIS A 233 9.14 24.16 6.47
CA HIS A 233 9.90 25.36 6.08
C HIS A 233 10.56 25.14 4.71
N VAL A 234 9.79 25.28 3.63
CA VAL A 234 10.22 25.10 2.23
C VAL A 234 9.69 26.31 1.41
N PRO A 235 10.35 26.72 0.31
CA PRO A 235 9.85 27.79 -0.55
C PRO A 235 8.38 27.60 -0.97
N VAL A 236 7.63 28.71 -1.01
CA VAL A 236 6.16 28.69 -1.18
C VAL A 236 5.74 28.11 -2.53
N ASP A 237 6.53 28.35 -3.57
CA ASP A 237 6.36 27.80 -4.91
C ASP A 237 6.51 26.28 -4.92
N GLU A 238 7.53 25.73 -4.26
CA GLU A 238 7.71 24.28 -4.13
C GLU A 238 6.56 23.62 -3.38
N VAL A 239 6.10 24.23 -2.28
CA VAL A 239 4.96 23.72 -1.50
C VAL A 239 3.67 23.72 -2.32
N ARG A 240 3.43 24.77 -3.12
CA ARG A 240 2.26 24.86 -4.01
C ARG A 240 2.31 23.81 -5.11
N ASP A 241 3.46 23.63 -5.76
CA ASP A 241 3.63 22.64 -6.82
C ASP A 241 3.46 21.21 -6.27
N ALA A 242 4.02 20.95 -5.10
CA ALA A 242 3.86 19.69 -4.38
C ALA A 242 2.40 19.43 -3.97
N ALA A 243 1.69 20.47 -3.51
CA ALA A 243 0.27 20.37 -3.17
C ALA A 243 -0.62 20.12 -4.39
N GLN A 244 -0.33 20.73 -5.53
CA GLN A 244 -1.01 20.45 -6.80
C GLN A 244 -0.76 19.01 -7.25
N LEU A 245 0.48 18.54 -7.14
CA LEU A 245 0.83 17.15 -7.46
C LEU A 245 0.08 16.17 -6.56
N MET A 246 -0.03 16.46 -5.26
CA MET A 246 -0.81 15.66 -4.33
C MET A 246 -2.30 15.69 -4.69
N TYR A 247 -2.86 16.87 -5.02
CA TYR A 247 -4.27 16.99 -5.40
C TYR A 247 -4.61 16.15 -6.64
N TYR A 248 -3.98 16.44 -7.78
CA TYR A 248 -4.28 15.76 -9.04
C TYR A 248 -3.78 14.32 -9.08
N GLY A 249 -2.61 14.06 -8.49
CA GLY A 249 -2.05 12.72 -8.37
C GLY A 249 -2.89 11.84 -7.44
N GLY A 250 -3.46 12.40 -6.37
CA GLY A 250 -4.40 11.73 -5.48
C GLY A 250 -5.69 11.35 -6.21
N ASP A 251 -6.30 12.29 -6.92
CA ASP A 251 -7.55 12.06 -7.68
C ASP A 251 -7.40 10.87 -8.64
N ILE A 252 -6.29 10.78 -9.38
CA ILE A 252 -6.02 9.66 -10.29
C ILE A 252 -5.96 8.33 -9.52
N ALA A 253 -5.23 8.28 -8.40
CA ALA A 253 -5.10 7.07 -7.61
C ALA A 253 -6.44 6.62 -6.99
N GLU A 254 -7.26 7.57 -6.56
CA GLU A 254 -8.58 7.32 -5.98
C GLU A 254 -9.58 6.86 -7.04
N LEU A 255 -9.52 7.43 -8.25
CA LEU A 255 -10.28 6.95 -9.40
C LEU A 255 -9.89 5.53 -9.80
N LEU A 256 -8.58 5.20 -9.78
CA LEU A 256 -8.11 3.83 -10.00
C LEU A 256 -8.60 2.87 -8.91
N LEU A 257 -8.62 3.30 -7.64
CA LEU A 257 -9.16 2.51 -6.54
C LEU A 257 -10.69 2.33 -6.65
N ALA A 258 -11.42 3.37 -7.09
CA ALA A 258 -12.84 3.30 -7.40
C ALA A 258 -13.11 2.30 -8.54
N ALA A 259 -12.33 2.39 -9.63
CA ALA A 259 -12.42 1.47 -10.75
C ALA A 259 -12.14 0.02 -10.31
N ALA A 260 -11.12 -0.19 -9.47
CA ALA A 260 -10.83 -1.50 -8.88
C ALA A 260 -11.99 -2.04 -8.02
N LEU A 261 -12.62 -1.18 -7.20
CA LEU A 261 -13.78 -1.54 -6.39
C LEU A 261 -14.96 -1.97 -7.28
N VAL A 262 -15.24 -1.24 -8.35
CA VAL A 262 -16.33 -1.56 -9.29
C VAL A 262 -16.00 -2.82 -10.10
N ALA A 263 -14.79 -2.95 -10.64
CA ALA A 263 -14.37 -4.11 -11.44
C ALA A 263 -14.37 -5.42 -10.63
N THR A 264 -14.14 -5.34 -9.31
CA THR A 264 -14.19 -6.50 -8.41
C THR A 264 -15.57 -6.75 -7.82
N TRP A 265 -16.53 -5.85 -8.04
CA TRP A 265 -17.89 -5.98 -7.51
C TRP A 265 -18.65 -7.13 -8.18
N ARG A 266 -19.23 -8.00 -7.36
CA ARG A 266 -20.18 -9.02 -7.78
C ARG A 266 -21.51 -8.77 -7.08
N PRO A 267 -22.54 -8.24 -7.77
CA PRO A 267 -23.87 -8.08 -7.19
C PRO A 267 -24.40 -9.44 -6.74
N VAL A 268 -24.80 -9.54 -5.47
CA VAL A 268 -25.55 -10.72 -4.99
C VAL A 268 -26.93 -10.63 -5.63
N ARG A 269 -27.22 -11.52 -6.59
CA ARG A 269 -28.58 -11.66 -7.11
C ARG A 269 -29.47 -12.12 -5.96
N LYS A 270 -30.41 -11.29 -5.52
CA LYS A 270 -31.51 -11.76 -4.65
C LYS A 270 -32.26 -12.83 -5.42
N ALA A 271 -32.38 -14.03 -4.86
CA ALA A 271 -33.29 -15.02 -5.40
C ALA A 271 -34.71 -14.41 -5.42
N PRO A 272 -35.50 -14.59 -6.49
CA PRO A 272 -36.86 -14.08 -6.53
C PRO A 272 -37.61 -14.58 -5.29
N ALA A 273 -38.23 -13.64 -4.58
CA ALA A 273 -39.07 -13.92 -3.42
C ALA A 273 -40.23 -14.81 -3.89
N GLY A 274 -40.14 -16.13 -3.64
CA GLY A 274 -41.11 -17.10 -4.13
C GLY A 274 -40.54 -18.45 -4.57
N ALA A 275 -39.21 -18.64 -4.60
CA ALA A 275 -38.65 -19.98 -4.81
C ALA A 275 -38.96 -20.87 -3.60
N VAL A 276 -40.07 -21.61 -3.68
CA VAL A 276 -40.47 -22.64 -2.72
C VAL A 276 -39.30 -23.63 -2.60
N PRO A 277 -38.76 -23.87 -1.40
CA PRO A 277 -37.73 -24.88 -1.23
C PRO A 277 -38.31 -26.22 -1.66
N ALA A 278 -37.73 -26.82 -2.70
CA ALA A 278 -38.11 -28.14 -3.18
C ALA A 278 -38.03 -29.10 -1.99
N ARG A 279 -39.22 -29.50 -1.49
CA ARG A 279 -39.38 -30.41 -0.36
C ARG A 279 -38.58 -31.67 -0.70
N ARG A 280 -37.51 -31.92 0.06
CA ARG A 280 -36.67 -33.11 -0.06
C ARG A 280 -37.62 -34.32 -0.04
N ALA A 281 -37.76 -35.00 -1.18
CA ALA A 281 -38.65 -36.15 -1.28
C ALA A 281 -38.26 -37.15 -0.19
N ALA A 282 -39.22 -37.52 0.66
CA ALA A 282 -39.01 -38.51 1.70
C ALA A 282 -38.52 -39.82 1.06
N PRO A 283 -37.65 -40.60 1.73
CA PRO A 283 -37.23 -41.90 1.25
C PRO A 283 -38.48 -42.77 1.00
N ARG A 284 -38.66 -43.26 -0.23
CA ARG A 284 -39.67 -44.29 -0.52
C ARG A 284 -39.33 -45.51 0.33
N GLU A 285 -40.16 -45.81 1.33
CA GLU A 285 -40.13 -47.09 2.03
C GLU A 285 -40.31 -48.20 0.98
N ARG A 286 -39.35 -49.14 0.95
CA ARG A 286 -39.46 -50.33 0.11
C ARG A 286 -40.48 -51.26 0.77
N PRO A 287 -41.45 -51.81 0.02
CA PRO A 287 -42.36 -52.80 0.58
C PRO A 287 -41.60 -54.06 0.99
N ALA A 288 -41.94 -54.60 2.16
CA ALA A 288 -41.40 -55.84 2.68
C ALA A 288 -41.74 -57.03 1.76
N PRO A 289 -40.86 -58.03 1.61
CA PRO A 289 -41.16 -59.23 0.85
C PRO A 289 -42.26 -60.03 1.57
N ALA A 290 -43.33 -60.35 0.84
CA ALA A 290 -44.35 -61.29 1.30
C ALA A 290 -43.73 -62.69 1.41
N GLY A 291 -43.86 -63.29 2.60
CA GLY A 291 -43.66 -64.72 2.83
C GLY A 291 -44.98 -65.48 2.71
#